data_AF-A0A371L814-F1
#
_entry.id   AF-A0A371L814-F1
#
_cell.length_a   1.000
_cell.length_b   1.000
_cell.length_c   1.000
_cell.angle_alpha   90.00
_cell.angle_beta   90.00
_cell.angle_gamma   90.00
#
_symmetry.space_group_name_H-M   'P 1'
#
loop_
_entity.id
_entity.type
_entity.pdbx_description
1 polymer ?
#
loop_
_entity_poly.entity_id
_entity_poly.type
_entity_poly.pdbx_seq_one_letter_code
_entity_poly.pdbx_strand_id
1 'polypeptide(L)'
;MHIPSPEAAEIVSASDERLDGAELILRALDRVTQRDPYSVMDFRLARDEYAAVAAALEDLPYYDRSEHEASIPSGYYVSHGEFVYRLAHTPLCSDTPLVSADDSRNRCWTSVPEVPEDATTL
;
A
#
# COMPACT_ATOMS: atom_id res chain seq x y z
N MET A 1 -8.83 -5.52 12.85
CA MET A 1 -7.91 -5.18 13.96
C MET A 1 -7.67 -3.69 13.83
N HIS A 2 -8.17 -2.86 14.75
CA HIS A 2 -8.02 -1.40 14.65
C HIS A 2 -6.58 -1.02 15.00
N ILE A 3 -5.80 -0.61 14.00
CA ILE A 3 -4.43 -0.13 14.20
C ILE A 3 -4.54 1.40 14.32
N PRO A 4 -4.16 2.00 15.46
CA PRO A 4 -4.13 3.45 15.57
C PRO A 4 -3.20 4.02 14.49
N SER A 5 -3.54 5.18 13.90
CA SER A 5 -2.64 5.82 12.95
C SER A 5 -1.35 6.22 13.67
N PRO A 6 -0.18 6.14 13.01
CA PRO A 6 1.06 6.63 13.61
C PRO A 6 0.96 8.14 13.86
N GLU A 7 1.44 8.62 15.00
CA GLU A 7 1.54 10.07 15.27
C GLU A 7 2.44 10.78 14.25
N ALA A 8 3.43 10.07 13.71
CA ALA A 8 4.35 10.57 12.70
C ALA A 8 3.86 10.40 11.25
N ALA A 9 2.72 9.73 11.02
CA ALA A 9 2.17 9.61 9.68
C ALA A 9 1.38 10.86 9.31
N GLU A 10 1.67 11.42 8.14
CA GLU A 10 0.80 12.42 7.55
C GLU A 10 -0.47 11.73 7.03
N ILE A 11 -1.62 12.16 7.53
CA ILE A 11 -2.92 11.61 7.17
C ILE A 11 -3.54 12.49 6.10
N VAL A 12 -3.75 11.92 4.92
CA VAL A 12 -4.34 12.60 3.77
C VAL A 12 -5.85 12.42 3.77
N SER A 13 -6.62 13.47 3.45
CA SER A 13 -8.07 13.32 3.28
C SER A 13 -8.39 12.51 2.03
N ALA A 14 -9.42 11.66 2.08
CA ALA A 14 -9.92 11.00 0.87
C ALA A 14 -10.39 12.01 -0.20
N SER A 15 -10.74 13.23 0.19
CA SER A 15 -11.08 14.34 -0.73
C SER A 15 -9.88 15.21 -1.12
N ASP A 16 -8.65 14.74 -0.90
CA ASP A 16 -7.43 15.43 -1.33
C ASP A 16 -7.35 15.44 -2.87
N GLU A 17 -6.94 16.58 -3.45
CA GLU A 17 -6.88 16.77 -4.91
C GLU A 17 -5.96 15.77 -5.62
N ARG A 18 -4.94 15.23 -4.92
CA ARG A 18 -4.07 14.17 -5.44
C ARG A 18 -4.82 12.86 -5.69
N LEU A 19 -5.99 12.69 -5.05
CA LEU A 19 -6.87 11.53 -5.21
C LEU A 19 -8.03 11.79 -6.19
N ASP A 20 -8.20 13.00 -6.74
CA ASP A 20 -9.34 13.35 -7.62
C ASP A 20 -9.39 12.50 -8.91
N GLY A 21 -8.27 11.91 -9.33
CA GLY A 21 -8.21 10.97 -10.46
C GLY A 21 -8.31 9.49 -10.08
N ALA A 22 -8.33 9.17 -8.78
CA ALA A 22 -8.22 7.81 -8.27
C ALA A 22 -9.59 7.24 -7.86
N GLU A 23 -10.55 7.24 -8.79
CA GLU A 23 -11.93 6.77 -8.53
C GLU A 23 -11.98 5.38 -7.87
N LEU A 24 -11.03 4.50 -8.20
CA LEU A 24 -10.92 3.17 -7.62
C LEU A 24 -10.59 3.18 -6.13
N ILE A 25 -9.74 4.11 -5.68
CA ILE A 25 -9.41 4.26 -4.26
C ILE A 25 -10.66 4.73 -3.50
N LEU A 26 -11.36 5.74 -4.03
CA LEU A 26 -12.59 6.25 -3.41
C LEU A 26 -13.67 5.18 -3.31
N ARG A 27 -13.94 4.45 -4.41
CA ARG A 27 -14.88 3.33 -4.42
C ARG A 27 -14.48 2.22 -3.44
N ALA A 28 -13.18 1.99 -3.28
CA ALA A 28 -12.67 1.01 -2.32
C ALA A 28 -12.95 1.45 -0.88
N LEU A 29 -12.64 2.70 -0.54
CA LEU A 29 -12.90 3.30 0.77
C LEU A 29 -14.39 3.28 1.12
N ASP A 30 -15.25 3.73 0.20
CA ASP A 30 -16.71 3.67 0.36
C ASP A 30 -17.20 2.27 0.69
N ARG A 31 -16.69 1.26 -0.04
CA ARG A 31 -17.09 -0.13 0.13
C ARG A 31 -16.62 -0.70 1.47
N VAL A 32 -15.44 -0.34 1.96
CA VAL A 32 -14.97 -0.72 3.30
C VAL A 32 -15.91 -0.15 4.35
N THR A 33 -16.17 1.15 4.29
CA THR A 33 -17.02 1.83 5.27
C THR A 33 -18.46 1.30 5.29
N GLN A 34 -19.03 0.97 4.13
CA GLN A 34 -20.40 0.42 4.03
C GLN A 34 -20.55 -1.00 4.58
N ARG A 35 -19.47 -1.80 4.57
CA ARG A 35 -19.52 -3.22 4.95
C ARG A 35 -19.14 -3.44 6.41
N ASP A 36 -17.91 -3.07 6.75
CA ASP A 36 -17.36 -3.12 8.10
C ASP A 36 -16.15 -2.17 8.15
N PRO A 37 -16.29 -0.98 8.75
CA PRO A 37 -15.25 0.04 8.74
C PRO A 37 -13.98 -0.35 9.51
N TYR A 38 -14.01 -1.42 10.32
CA TYR A 38 -12.86 -1.92 11.09
C TYR A 38 -12.16 -3.13 10.44
N SER A 39 -12.68 -3.58 9.29
CA SER A 39 -12.16 -4.74 8.56
C SER A 39 -11.03 -4.38 7.60
N VAL A 40 -10.24 -5.38 7.24
CA VAL A 40 -9.31 -5.30 6.11
C VAL A 40 -10.04 -5.78 4.86
N MET A 41 -9.85 -5.08 3.74
CA MET A 41 -10.43 -5.48 2.46
C MET A 41 -9.39 -5.38 1.34
N ASP A 42 -9.26 -6.46 0.58
CA ASP A 42 -8.37 -6.54 -0.57
C ASP A 42 -9.15 -6.31 -1.86
N PHE A 43 -8.64 -5.45 -2.74
CA PHE A 43 -9.19 -5.21 -4.07
C PHE A 43 -8.19 -5.72 -5.10
N ARG A 44 -8.64 -6.67 -5.94
CA ARG A 44 -7.85 -7.11 -7.09
C ARG A 44 -8.05 -6.12 -8.22
N LEU A 45 -6.97 -5.51 -8.66
CA LEU A 45 -6.95 -4.55 -9.75
C LEU A 45 -6.45 -5.23 -11.03
N ALA A 46 -7.00 -4.82 -12.18
CA ALA A 46 -6.38 -5.07 -13.46
C ALA A 46 -5.04 -4.31 -13.57
N ARG A 47 -4.22 -4.64 -14.58
CA ARG A 47 -2.88 -4.07 -14.72
C ARG A 47 -2.88 -2.55 -14.91
N ASP A 48 -3.78 -2.06 -15.74
CA ASP A 48 -4.00 -0.64 -16.02
C ASP A 48 -4.57 0.09 -14.79
N GLU A 49 -5.52 -0.53 -14.10
CA GLU A 49 -6.05 -0.03 -12.83
C GLU A 49 -4.96 0.07 -11.74
N TYR A 50 -4.09 -0.94 -11.65
CA TYR A 50 -2.96 -0.92 -10.72
C TYR A 50 -1.99 0.22 -11.03
N ALA A 51 -1.65 0.44 -12.30
CA ALA A 51 -0.76 1.52 -12.69
C ALA A 51 -1.33 2.90 -12.33
N ALA A 52 -2.63 3.11 -12.57
CA ALA A 52 -3.31 4.35 -12.20
C ALA A 52 -3.36 4.56 -10.67
N VAL A 53 -3.66 3.50 -9.91
CA VAL A 53 -3.67 3.55 -8.44
C VAL A 53 -2.28 3.78 -7.87
N ALA A 54 -1.26 3.11 -8.41
CA ALA A 54 0.13 3.29 -7.98
C ALA A 54 0.59 4.73 -8.20
N ALA A 55 0.33 5.30 -9.39
CA ALA A 55 0.69 6.69 -9.69
C ALA A 55 0.01 7.68 -8.74
N ALA A 56 -1.29 7.52 -8.47
CA ALA A 56 -2.00 8.39 -7.53
C ALA A 56 -1.48 8.27 -6.09
N LEU A 57 -1.05 7.08 -5.67
CA LEU A 57 -0.47 6.86 -4.35
C LEU A 57 0.97 7.40 -4.23
N GLU A 58 1.76 7.38 -5.30
CA GLU A 58 3.14 7.91 -5.29
C GLU A 58 3.21 9.40 -4.94
N ASP A 59 2.16 10.17 -5.25
CA ASP A 59 2.03 11.58 -4.91
C ASP A 59 1.65 11.83 -3.43
N LEU A 60 1.32 10.77 -2.68
CA LEU A 60 0.97 10.85 -1.27
C LEU A 60 2.21 10.67 -0.36
N PRO A 61 2.21 11.28 0.83
CA PRO A 61 3.21 11.01 1.86
C PRO A 61 3.17 9.54 2.25
N TYR A 62 4.26 8.84 2.00
CA TYR A 62 4.44 7.45 2.41
C TYR A 62 5.02 7.42 3.83
N TYR A 63 4.31 6.78 4.75
CA TYR A 63 4.85 6.51 6.07
C TYR A 63 5.79 5.30 6.02
N ASP A 64 7.08 5.52 6.27
CA ASP A 64 8.06 4.46 6.45
C ASP A 64 8.33 4.18 7.93
N ARG A 65 7.89 3.02 8.41
CA ARG A 65 8.10 2.59 9.80
C ARG A 65 9.57 2.40 10.16
N SER A 66 10.44 2.10 9.16
CA SER A 66 11.86 1.86 9.41
C SER A 66 12.58 3.11 9.92
N GLU A 67 12.04 4.29 9.59
CA GLU A 67 12.55 5.58 10.04
C GLU A 67 12.05 5.95 11.46
N HIS A 68 11.06 5.24 12.00
CA HIS A 68 10.28 5.69 13.17
C HIS A 68 10.14 4.66 14.31
N GLU A 69 10.84 3.50 14.25
CA GLU A 69 10.76 2.41 15.24
C GLU A 69 9.32 2.06 15.72
N ALA A 70 8.32 2.17 14.85
CA ALA A 70 6.93 1.97 15.23
C ALA A 70 6.45 0.54 14.99
N SER A 71 5.56 0.05 15.87
CA SER A 71 4.82 -1.21 15.68
C SER A 71 3.76 -1.14 14.57
N ILE A 72 3.57 0.04 13.98
CA ILE A 72 2.54 0.33 12.99
C ILE A 72 3.09 0.08 11.57
N PRO A 73 2.34 -0.54 10.64
CA PRO A 73 2.85 -0.88 9.32
C PRO A 73 3.15 0.34 8.44
N SER A 74 4.11 0.22 7.53
CA SER A 74 4.31 1.23 6.48
C SER A 74 3.11 1.29 5.51
N GLY A 75 2.91 2.45 4.90
CA GLY A 75 1.84 2.65 3.92
C GLY A 75 1.40 4.10 3.78
N TYR A 76 0.37 4.31 2.97
CA TYR A 76 -0.29 5.60 2.83
C TYR A 76 -1.48 5.65 3.78
N TYR A 77 -1.58 6.70 4.59
CA TYR A 77 -2.65 6.84 5.57
C TYR A 77 -3.68 7.85 5.05
N VAL A 78 -4.90 7.38 4.82
CA VAL A 78 -5.99 8.18 4.26
C VAL A 78 -7.16 8.22 5.22
N SER A 79 -7.67 9.41 5.55
CA SER A 79 -8.90 9.57 6.32
C SER A 79 -10.12 9.55 5.41
N HIS A 80 -11.15 8.81 5.81
CA HIS A 80 -12.43 8.75 5.12
C HIS A 80 -13.56 8.64 6.15
N GLY A 81 -14.39 9.69 6.23
CA GLY A 81 -15.34 9.85 7.32
C GLY A 81 -14.63 9.99 8.67
N GLU A 82 -15.03 9.18 9.65
CA GLU A 82 -14.45 9.15 11.00
C GLU A 82 -13.24 8.19 11.14
N PHE A 83 -12.84 7.54 10.03
CA PHE A 83 -11.85 6.46 10.05
C PHE A 83 -10.58 6.85 9.31
N VAL A 84 -9.47 6.22 9.71
CA VAL A 84 -8.18 6.29 9.01
C VAL A 84 -7.84 4.90 8.48
N TYR A 85 -7.57 4.83 7.18
CA TYR A 85 -7.26 3.61 6.46
C TYR A 85 -5.80 3.62 6.03
N ARG A 86 -5.11 2.49 6.23
CA ARG A 86 -3.82 2.24 5.60
C ARG A 86 -4.06 1.65 4.22
N LEU A 87 -3.63 2.35 3.18
CA LEU A 87 -3.57 1.84 1.83
C LEU A 87 -2.21 1.19 1.59
N ALA A 88 -2.24 0.02 0.97
CA ALA A 88 -1.07 -0.69 0.48
C ALA A 88 -1.42 -1.33 -0.85
N HIS A 89 -0.59 -1.10 -1.87
CA HIS A 89 -0.74 -1.69 -3.20
C HIS A 89 0.39 -2.69 -3.42
N THR A 90 0.06 -3.97 -3.38
CA THR A 90 1.04 -5.03 -3.59
C THR A 90 0.82 -5.63 -4.98
N PRO A 91 1.83 -5.64 -5.86
CA PRO A 91 1.70 -6.36 -7.12
C PRO A 91 1.61 -7.86 -6.84
N LEU A 92 0.56 -8.50 -7.36
CA LEU A 92 0.43 -9.96 -7.32
C LEU A 92 1.34 -10.56 -8.40
N CYS A 93 2.51 -10.99 -7.98
CA CYS A 93 3.52 -11.61 -8.84
C CYS A 93 3.14 -13.07 -9.12
N SER A 94 2.14 -13.32 -9.96
CA SER A 94 1.84 -14.68 -10.43
C SER A 94 1.76 -14.73 -11.96
N ASP A 95 2.69 -15.53 -12.52
CA ASP A 95 2.77 -16.12 -13.87
C ASP A 95 3.46 -15.38 -15.03
N THR A 96 3.99 -14.17 -14.86
CA THR A 96 4.83 -13.54 -15.92
C THR A 96 6.11 -12.90 -15.40
N PRO A 97 7.30 -13.29 -15.92
CA PRO A 97 8.62 -12.81 -15.47
C PRO A 97 8.99 -11.43 -16.05
N LEU A 98 8.01 -10.56 -16.29
CA LEU A 98 8.23 -9.24 -16.90
C LEU A 98 7.76 -8.16 -15.93
N VAL A 99 8.64 -7.86 -14.99
CA VAL A 99 8.48 -6.87 -13.92
C VAL A 99 8.86 -5.48 -14.45
N SER A 100 8.07 -4.46 -14.10
CA SER A 100 8.48 -3.06 -14.22
C SER A 100 9.50 -2.77 -13.12
N ALA A 101 10.73 -2.41 -13.50
CA ALA A 101 11.86 -2.18 -12.60
C ALA A 101 11.83 -0.80 -11.92
N ASP A 102 10.87 0.05 -12.28
CA ASP A 102 10.96 1.49 -12.01
C ASP A 102 10.46 1.92 -10.62
N ASP A 103 9.65 1.12 -9.94
CA ASP A 103 9.27 1.41 -8.55
C ASP A 103 9.86 0.40 -7.56
N SER A 104 10.80 0.89 -6.76
CA SER A 104 11.46 0.16 -5.69
C SER A 104 10.51 -0.43 -4.63
N ARG A 105 9.34 0.20 -4.42
CA ARG A 105 8.32 -0.15 -3.43
C ARG A 105 7.34 -1.21 -3.94
N ASN A 106 7.24 -1.35 -5.27
CA ASN A 106 6.40 -2.32 -5.98
C ASN A 106 7.22 -3.46 -6.60
N ARG A 107 8.45 -3.70 -6.12
CA ARG A 107 9.24 -4.81 -6.62
C ARG A 107 8.62 -6.13 -6.17
N CYS A 108 8.03 -6.83 -7.13
CA CYS A 108 8.08 -8.29 -7.12
C CYS A 108 9.54 -8.70 -6.91
N TRP A 109 9.84 -9.42 -5.82
CA TRP A 109 11.17 -9.98 -5.63
C TRP A 109 11.45 -10.94 -6.79
N THR A 110 12.18 -10.49 -7.80
CA THR A 110 12.69 -11.34 -8.89
C THR A 110 13.92 -12.12 -8.45
N SER A 111 14.55 -11.69 -7.36
CA SER A 111 15.74 -12.33 -6.80
C SER A 111 15.33 -13.05 -5.52
N VAL A 112 15.46 -14.37 -5.51
CA VAL A 112 15.59 -15.10 -4.24
C VAL A 112 16.79 -14.47 -3.53
N PRO A 113 16.70 -14.07 -2.26
CA PRO A 113 17.87 -13.60 -1.53
C PRO A 113 18.95 -14.69 -1.66
N GLU A 114 20.10 -14.33 -2.22
CA GLU A 114 21.26 -15.21 -2.22
C GLU A 114 21.57 -15.48 -0.75
N VAL A 115 21.22 -16.67 -0.29
CA VAL A 115 21.72 -17.19 0.97
C VAL A 115 23.24 -17.16 0.80
N PRO A 116 24.00 -16.44 1.65
CA PRO A 116 25.44 -16.48 1.59
C PRO A 116 25.86 -17.95 1.63
N GLU A 117 26.70 -18.40 0.69
CA GLU A 117 27.14 -19.80 0.59
C GLU A 117 27.79 -20.33 1.88
N ASP A 118 28.09 -19.44 2.85
CA ASP A 118 28.59 -19.77 4.19
C ASP A 118 27.52 -20.22 5.20
N ALA A 119 26.22 -20.21 4.88
CA ALA A 119 25.19 -20.73 5.80
C ALA A 119 25.02 -22.26 5.75
N THR A 120 25.93 -22.98 5.09
CA THR A 120 26.04 -24.45 5.21
C THR A 120 27.39 -24.81 5.80
N THR A 121 27.58 -24.58 7.10
CA THR A 121 28.54 -25.37 7.91
C THR A 121 28.04 -25.47 9.35
N LEU A 122 27.55 -26.68 9.66
CA LEU A 122 27.43 -27.39 10.95
C LEU A 122 26.54 -26.80 12.06
#